data_AF-A0A8T7BXH2-F1
#
_entry.id   AF-A0A8T7BXH2-F1
#
_cell.length_a   1.000
_cell.length_b   1.000
_cell.length_c   1.000
_cell.angle_alpha   90.00
_cell.angle_beta   90.00
_cell.angle_gamma   90.00
#
_symmetry.space_group_name_H-M   'P 1'
#
loop_
_entity.id
_entity.type
_entity.pdbx_description
1 polymer ?
#
loop_
_entity_poly.entity_id
_entity_poly.type
_entity_poly.pdbx_seq_one_letter_code
_entity_poly.pdbx_strand_id
1 'polypeptide(L)' 'MKAEDIKGLTPKQIQQKYALPNLPTHRSKATIPEGTRIRIGKVGPNFGFKGGNIQFELLDRVEDAFSNIKPL' A
#
# COMPACT_ATOMS: atom_id res chain seq x y z
N MET A 1 3.55 -2.87 2.01
CA MET A 1 2.48 -3.66 2.63
C MET A 1 2.68 -5.09 2.19
N LYS A 2 2.77 -6.03 3.12
CA LYS A 2 2.64 -7.46 2.85
C LYS A 2 1.15 -7.84 2.80
N ALA A 3 0.80 -8.93 2.12
CA ALA A 3 -0.60 -9.35 2.02
C ALA A 3 -1.24 -9.61 3.40
N GLU A 4 -0.45 -10.02 4.38
CA GLU A 4 -0.90 -10.24 5.76
C GLU A 4 -1.31 -8.93 6.47
N ASP A 5 -0.73 -7.79 6.10
CA ASP A 5 -1.00 -6.49 6.75
C ASP A 5 -2.44 -6.00 6.55
N ILE A 6 -3.16 -6.59 5.59
CA ILE A 6 -4.56 -6.28 5.28
C ILE A 6 -5.49 -7.47 5.44
N LYS A 7 -4.98 -8.66 5.80
CA LYS A 7 -5.79 -9.86 5.96
C LYS A 7 -6.78 -9.66 7.12
N GLY A 8 -8.07 -9.91 6.83
CA GLY A 8 -9.15 -9.76 7.82
C GLY A 8 -9.52 -8.31 8.13
N LEU A 9 -8.92 -7.33 7.45
CA LEU A 9 -9.32 -5.93 7.56
C LEU A 9 -10.44 -5.61 6.58
N THR A 10 -11.41 -4.84 7.05
CA THR A 10 -12.41 -4.22 6.16
C THR A 10 -11.76 -3.12 5.30
N PRO A 11 -12.32 -2.80 4.12
CA PRO A 11 -11.86 -1.70 3.29
C PRO A 11 -11.70 -0.38 4.05
N LYS A 12 -12.62 -0.08 4.97
CA LYS A 12 -12.57 1.14 5.80
C LYS A 12 -11.39 1.14 6.78
N GLN A 13 -11.08 -0.01 7.39
CA GLN A 13 -9.90 -0.13 8.24
C GLN A 13 -8.60 0.00 7.46
N ILE A 14 -8.55 -0.54 6.23
CA ILE A 14 -7.41 -0.38 5.33
C ILE A 14 -7.25 1.11 4.99
N GLN A 15 -8.34 1.78 4.59
CA GLN A 15 -8.34 3.22 4.29
C GLN A 15 -7.78 4.04 5.46
N GLN A 16 -8.23 3.77 6.69
CA GLN A 16 -7.78 4.49 7.88
C GLN A 16 -6.31 4.24 8.22
N LYS A 17 -5.86 2.98 8.19
CA LYS A 17 -4.49 2.58 8.55
C LYS A 17 -3.43 3.10 7.56
N TYR A 18 -3.82 3.22 6.29
CA TYR A 18 -2.96 3.68 5.21
C TYR A 18 -3.28 5.11 4.74
N ALA A 19 -4.16 5.81 5.46
CA ALA A 19 -4.59 7.17 5.14
C ALA A 19 -4.88 7.36 3.64
N LEU A 20 -5.74 6.50 3.08
CA LEU A 20 -6.07 6.53 1.65
C LEU A 20 -7.20 7.52 1.35
N PRO A 21 -7.14 8.26 0.24
CA PRO A 21 -8.17 9.25 -0.10
C PRO A 21 -9.53 8.61 -0.40
N ASN A 22 -9.52 7.43 -1.01
CA ASN A 22 -10.72 6.70 -1.42
C ASN A 22 -10.84 5.37 -0.70
N LEU A 23 -12.07 4.86 -0.59
CA LEU A 23 -12.31 3.51 -0.10
C LEU A 23 -11.67 2.50 -1.07
N PRO A 24 -10.70 1.69 -0.64
CA PRO A 24 -10.04 0.75 -1.54
C PRO A 24 -11.02 -0.38 -1.88
N THR A 25 -10.98 -0.84 -3.12
CA THR A 25 -11.84 -1.93 -3.63
C THR A 25 -11.05 -3.14 -4.11
N HIS A 26 -9.79 -2.93 -4.46
CA HIS A 26 -8.91 -3.94 -5.02
C HIS A 26 -7.51 -3.84 -4.40
N ARG A 27 -6.74 -4.93 -4.55
CA ARG A 27 -5.30 -5.01 -4.28
C ARG A 27 -4.57 -5.60 -5.48
N SER A 28 -3.33 -5.21 -5.70
CA SER A 28 -2.43 -5.78 -6.71
C SER A 28 -1.18 -6.35 -6.06
N LYS A 29 -0.50 -7.25 -6.77
CA LYS A 29 0.84 -7.72 -6.40
C LYS A 29 1.87 -6.78 -7.06
N ALA A 30 2.76 -6.23 -6.25
CA ALA A 30 3.94 -5.52 -6.73
C ALA A 30 5.13 -6.48 -6.86
N THR A 31 5.73 -6.59 -8.04
CA THR A 31 6.98 -7.33 -8.28
C THR A 31 8.07 -6.31 -8.57
N ILE A 32 9.03 -6.19 -7.67
CA ILE A 32 10.07 -5.16 -7.73
C ILE A 32 11.39 -5.80 -8.18
N PRO A 33 12.05 -5.30 -9.24
CA PRO A 33 13.35 -5.79 -9.67
C PRO A 33 14.40 -5.67 -8.56
N GLU A 34 15.33 -6.63 -8.54
CA GLU A 34 16.48 -6.58 -7.63
C GLU A 34 17.29 -5.28 -7.85
N GLY A 35 17.81 -4.71 -6.78
CA GLY A 35 18.56 -3.45 -6.82
C GLY A 35 17.70 -2.18 -6.86
N THR A 36 16.37 -2.28 -7.02
CA THR A 36 15.49 -1.10 -6.93
C THR A 36 15.57 -0.48 -5.55
N ARG A 37 15.81 0.84 -5.49
CA ARG A 37 15.87 1.54 -4.21
C ARG A 37 14.47 1.76 -3.67
N ILE A 38 14.28 1.39 -2.41
CA ILE A 38 13.00 1.55 -1.72
C ILE A 38 13.18 2.37 -0.44
N ARG A 39 12.20 3.21 -0.14
CA ARG A 39 12.09 3.90 1.14
C ARG A 39 10.97 3.29 1.96
N ILE A 40 11.25 2.98 3.21
CA ILE A 40 10.30 2.36 4.14
C ILE A 40 10.03 3.36 5.26
N GLY A 41 8.76 3.57 5.59
CA GLY A 41 8.37 4.50 6.65
C GLY A 41 6.97 4.25 7.17
N LYS A 42 6.63 4.90 8.28
CA LYS A 42 5.24 4.93 8.76
C LYS A 42 4.43 5.93 7.93
N VAL A 43 3.22 5.55 7.55
CA VAL A 43 2.24 6.42 6.92
C VAL A 43 1.91 7.55 7.89
N GLY A 44 2.11 8.79 7.46
CA GLY A 44 1.74 9.97 8.24
C GLY A 44 0.23 10.26 8.19
N PRO A 45 -0.25 11.22 8.99
CA PRO A 45 -1.63 11.67 8.92
C PRO A 45 -1.95 12.30 7.55
N ASN A 46 -3.04 11.88 6.92
CA ASN A 46 -3.52 12.43 5.65
C ASN A 46 -5.02 12.15 5.44
N PHE A 47 -5.70 12.98 4.63
CA PHE A 47 -7.14 12.85 4.29
C PHE A 47 -8.07 12.62 5.49
N GLY A 48 -7.77 13.25 6.64
CA GLY A 48 -8.55 13.09 7.88
C GLY A 48 -8.26 11.80 8.67
N PHE A 49 -7.31 10.98 8.24
CA PHE A 49 -6.87 9.77 8.92
C PHE A 49 -5.48 9.95 9.55
N LYS A 50 -5.22 9.25 10.67
CA LYS A 50 -3.92 9.28 11.35
C LYS A 50 -2.83 8.47 10.62
N GLY A 51 -3.22 7.50 9.80
CA GLY A 51 -2.27 6.55 9.21
C GLY A 51 -1.64 5.63 10.26
N GLY A 52 -0.33 5.45 10.19
CA GLY A 52 0.48 4.74 11.19
C GLY A 52 0.98 3.37 10.78
N ASN A 53 0.50 2.80 9.66
CA ASN A 53 1.02 1.55 9.13
C ASN A 53 2.31 1.74 8.30
N ILE A 54 2.95 0.67 7.84
CA ILE A 54 4.18 0.77 7.04
C ILE A 54 3.87 0.96 5.56
N GLN A 55 4.40 2.03 4.97
CA GLN A 55 4.43 2.25 3.53
C GLN A 55 5.81 1.97 2.94
N PHE A 56 5.80 1.64 1.66
CA PHE A 56 6.97 1.39 0.83
C PHE A 56 6.85 2.29 -0.39
N GLU A 57 7.88 3.06 -0.65
CA GLU A 57 7.99 3.94 -1.79
C GLU A 57 9.12 3.44 -2.68
N LEU A 58 8.84 3.29 -3.97
CA LEU A 58 9.86 3.03 -4.96
C LEU A 58 10.53 4.36 -5.29
N LEU A 59 11.84 4.46 -5.08
CA LEU A 59 12.61 5.67 -5.39
C LEU A 59 13.06 5.72 -6.85
N ASP A 60 12.92 4.59 -7.55
CA ASP A 60 13.15 4.47 -8.98
C ASP A 60 11.81 4.16 -9.67
N ARG A 61 11.64 4.65 -10.90
CA ARG A 61 10.49 4.30 -11.72
C ARG A 61 10.65 2.87 -12.21
N VAL A 62 9.68 2.03 -11.89
CA VAL A 62 9.62 0.64 -12.36
C VAL A 62 8.39 0.50 -13.25
N GLU A 63 8.60 0.13 -14.51
CA GLU A 63 7.51 -0.17 -15.44
C GLU A 63 6.90 -1.54 -15.13
N ASP A 64 5.60 -1.69 -15.36
CA ASP A 64 4.86 -2.95 -15.17
C ASP A 64 5.02 -3.63 -13.79
N ALA A 65 5.35 -2.86 -12.75
CA ALA A 65 5.59 -3.37 -11.41
C ALA A 65 4.34 -4.01 -10.77
N PHE A 66 3.13 -3.64 -11.22
CA PHE A 66 1.87 -4.03 -10.61
C PHE A 66 1.10 -5.01 -11.49
N SER A 67 0.73 -6.16 -10.93
CA SER A 67 0.00 -7.21 -11.63
C SER A 67 -1.03 -7.86 -10.72
N ASN A 68 -1.83 -8.79 -11.27
CA ASN A 68 -2.73 -9.64 -10.49
C ASN A 68 -3.70 -8.86 -9.58
N ILE A 69 -4.44 -7.92 -10.18
CA ILE A 69 -5.45 -7.11 -9.49
C ILE A 69 -6.58 -8.05 -9.04
N LYS A 70 -6.91 -8.00 -7.75
CA LYS A 70 -7.99 -8.79 -7.14
C LYS A 70 -8.85 -7.91 -6.24
N PRO A 71 -10.16 -8.21 -6.09
CA PRO A 71 -10.97 -7.64 -5.03
C PRO A 71 -10.32 -7.86 -3.66
N LEU A 72 -10.46 -6.89 -2.76
CA LEU A 72 -9.86 -6.90 -1.42
C LEU A 72 -10.15 -8.13 -0.58
#